data_AF-A2F526-F1
#
_entry.id   AF-A2F526-F1
#
_cell.length_a   1.000
_cell.length_b   1.000
_cell.length_c   1.000
_cell.angle_alpha   90.00
_cell.angle_beta   90.00
_cell.angle_gamma   90.00
#
_symmetry.space_group_name_H-M   'P 1'
#
loop_
_entity.id
_entity.type
_entity.pdbx_description
1 polymer ?
#
loop_
_entity_poly.entity_id
_entity_poly.type
_entity_poly.pdbx_seq_one_letter_code
_entity_poly.pdbx_strand_id
1 'polypeptide(L)'
;MSFPELMTAMDAAIAAHNETGDMLYLGKGNKQGIETCKRVLFLLKQYRDKSEWKKPSAIAYQPLFDKIKNHCKIIRGKYPNNEEKLIYVFLRKLIPGKIAPLNFPILSQLSLCSVPVEIVNSKFKPAPITAYIDGYYNFVIPIGGNVVRIPLIPKEGTTPVTLPPSIRFLGSEEEKKNAQKFVVAQAPKIGRLYQLHSFISVLSNSDPRLGPMAGFKDAVASFDLSFATAICALAYDDKSKQLIPRLVNVLGCSTLLDHFLRVLITNSRLVVSSTIPEDNTEFTALVNLFVSPSFDWADDITAINEISLGELIQKLCEEKLTVLPDLSKYVLRAALVISCYADKSGDLALAMFMELVVRPFAKKVYLDSDYITEKENILKHAPESDEIAEIIKRAIVSVLGMDIQIKMSPTAVKRDVQKLYDFTVSHVDPFVRLVISLNGRPKEKNPVMQSMLFGYKLYLDNEVDDEDDD
;
A
#
# COMPACT_ATOMS: atom_id res chain seq x y z
N MET A 1 29.83 7.02 5.16
CA MET A 1 30.05 8.05 4.10
C MET A 1 29.58 9.39 4.63
N SER A 2 30.30 10.47 4.32
CA SER A 2 30.14 11.76 5.00
C SER A 2 29.09 12.64 4.32
N PHE A 3 28.25 13.31 5.11
CA PHE A 3 27.28 14.33 4.66
C PHE A 3 27.90 15.42 3.74
N PRO A 4 29.15 15.87 3.95
CA PRO A 4 29.86 16.79 3.04
C PRO A 4 29.99 16.32 1.59
N GLU A 5 30.17 15.02 1.35
CA GLU A 5 30.30 14.49 -0.02
C GLU A 5 29.02 14.64 -0.82
N LEU A 6 27.86 14.50 -0.16
CA LEU A 6 26.56 14.69 -0.79
C LEU A 6 26.36 16.16 -1.16
N MET A 7 26.70 17.09 -0.24
CA MET A 7 26.56 18.53 -0.48
C MET A 7 27.44 18.98 -1.65
N THR A 8 28.70 18.54 -1.68
CA THR A 8 29.61 18.85 -2.79
C THR A 8 29.06 18.36 -4.13
N ALA A 9 28.44 17.18 -4.16
CA ALA A 9 27.82 16.64 -5.37
C ALA A 9 26.56 17.41 -5.78
N MET A 10 25.77 17.90 -4.82
CA MET A 10 24.59 18.74 -5.06
C MET A 10 25.01 20.10 -5.65
N ASP A 11 26.03 20.75 -5.10
CA ASP A 11 26.54 22.03 -5.62
C ASP A 11 27.06 21.89 -7.05
N ALA A 12 27.81 20.82 -7.34
CA ALA A 12 28.26 20.51 -8.70
C ALA A 12 27.08 20.25 -9.66
N ALA A 13 26.00 19.63 -9.19
CA ALA A 13 24.80 19.43 -9.99
C ALA A 13 24.08 20.75 -10.26
N ILE A 14 24.02 21.68 -9.30
CA ILE A 14 23.46 23.03 -9.51
C ILE A 14 24.26 23.77 -10.58
N ALA A 15 25.60 23.76 -10.50
CA ALA A 15 26.46 24.37 -11.50
C ALA A 15 26.19 23.80 -12.91
N ALA A 16 26.08 22.48 -13.04
CA ALA A 16 25.76 21.84 -14.32
C ALA A 16 24.38 22.24 -14.88
N HIS A 17 23.37 22.44 -14.01
CA HIS A 17 22.05 22.94 -14.43
C HIS A 17 22.10 24.41 -14.87
N ASN A 18 22.95 25.22 -14.24
CA ASN A 18 23.11 26.63 -14.60
C ASN A 18 23.83 26.80 -15.94
N GLU A 19 24.77 25.91 -16.26
CA GLU A 19 25.49 25.91 -17.54
C GLU A 19 24.62 25.49 -18.73
N THR A 20 23.74 24.50 -18.53
CA THR A 20 23.01 23.86 -19.65
C THR A 20 21.53 24.23 -19.73
N GLY A 21 20.90 24.54 -18.60
CA GLY A 21 19.44 24.72 -18.52
C GLY A 21 18.62 23.43 -18.67
N ASP A 22 19.28 22.28 -18.75
CA ASP A 22 18.64 20.99 -19.07
C ASP A 22 18.05 20.27 -17.86
N MET A 23 17.13 19.34 -18.11
CA MET A 23 16.55 18.43 -17.11
C MET A 23 17.49 17.23 -16.82
N LEU A 24 18.68 17.50 -16.31
CA LEU A 24 19.77 16.53 -16.15
C LEU A 24 19.39 15.31 -15.27
N TYR A 25 18.59 15.50 -14.21
CA TYR A 25 18.09 14.39 -13.37
C TYR A 25 17.12 13.46 -14.10
N LEU A 26 16.51 13.92 -15.18
CA LEU A 26 15.65 13.12 -16.06
C LEU A 26 16.41 12.57 -17.28
N GLY A 27 17.73 12.69 -17.29
CA GLY A 27 18.58 12.17 -18.37
C GLY A 27 18.54 12.99 -19.66
N LYS A 28 18.09 14.24 -19.59
CA LYS A 28 18.12 15.17 -20.73
C LYS A 28 19.31 16.11 -20.58
N GLY A 29 20.06 16.32 -21.65
CA GLY A 29 21.23 17.21 -21.68
C GLY A 29 22.56 16.49 -21.87
N ASN A 30 23.65 17.14 -21.50
CA ASN A 30 24.99 16.61 -21.73
C ASN A 30 25.31 15.40 -20.82
N LYS A 31 26.15 14.48 -21.31
CA LYS A 31 26.51 13.24 -20.61
C LYS A 31 27.17 13.50 -19.25
N GLN A 32 27.99 14.54 -19.17
CA GLN A 32 28.72 14.90 -17.95
C GLN A 32 27.79 15.40 -16.84
N GLY A 33 26.86 16.32 -17.14
CA GLY A 33 25.88 16.82 -16.18
C GLY A 33 24.91 15.74 -15.70
N ILE A 34 24.51 14.83 -16.59
CA ILE A 34 23.71 13.65 -16.23
C ILE A 34 24.47 12.77 -15.23
N GLU A 35 25.78 12.54 -15.44
CA GLU A 35 26.58 11.71 -14.55
C GLU A 35 26.79 12.37 -13.17
N THR A 36 26.97 13.70 -13.13
CA THR A 36 26.97 14.48 -11.89
C THR A 36 25.65 14.29 -11.12
N CYS A 37 24.51 14.37 -11.80
CA CYS A 37 23.21 14.14 -11.19
C CYS A 37 23.05 12.70 -10.69
N LYS A 38 23.50 11.70 -11.45
CA LYS A 38 23.49 10.29 -11.00
C LYS A 38 24.35 10.08 -9.76
N ARG A 39 25.48 10.79 -9.61
CA ARG A 39 26.31 10.74 -8.41
C ARG A 39 25.53 11.21 -7.19
N VAL A 40 24.78 12.32 -7.28
CA VAL A 40 23.89 12.76 -6.20
C VAL A 40 22.89 11.66 -5.83
N LEU A 41 22.21 11.07 -6.83
CA LEU A 41 21.24 10.00 -6.59
C LEU A 41 21.87 8.73 -5.99
N PHE A 42 23.11 8.42 -6.36
CA PHE A 42 23.87 7.31 -5.78
C PHE A 42 24.20 7.56 -4.31
N LEU A 43 24.67 8.77 -3.98
CA LEU A 43 24.98 9.16 -2.61
C LEU A 43 23.70 9.18 -1.74
N LEU A 44 22.60 9.73 -2.23
CA LEU A 44 21.30 9.71 -1.55
C LEU A 44 20.83 8.30 -1.20
N LYS A 45 21.04 7.33 -2.11
CA LYS A 45 20.70 5.93 -1.87
C LYS A 45 21.40 5.35 -0.63
N GLN A 46 22.56 5.88 -0.23
CA GLN A 46 23.29 5.41 0.94
C GLN A 46 22.73 5.93 2.26
N TYR A 47 21.90 6.98 2.24
CA TYR A 47 21.22 7.52 3.43
C TYR A 47 19.93 6.78 3.76
N ARG A 48 19.45 5.94 2.84
CA ARG A 48 18.24 5.11 2.93
C ARG A 48 18.12 4.25 4.19
N ASP A 49 19.22 3.66 4.64
CA ASP A 49 19.21 2.59 5.64
C ASP A 49 19.20 3.11 7.10
N LYS A 50 19.19 4.43 7.31
CA LYS A 50 19.31 5.04 8.66
C LYS A 50 18.05 4.99 9.53
N SER A 51 17.05 4.16 9.20
CA SER A 51 15.77 3.98 9.94
C SER A 51 14.96 5.26 10.25
N GLU A 52 15.39 6.44 9.79
CA GLU A 52 14.78 7.72 10.18
C GLU A 52 13.38 7.94 9.60
N TRP A 53 13.06 7.32 8.48
CA TRP A 53 11.69 7.30 7.92
C TRP A 53 10.68 6.55 8.80
N LYS A 54 11.14 5.73 9.76
CA LYS A 54 10.30 5.05 10.76
C LYS A 54 10.00 5.93 11.96
N LYS A 55 10.70 7.06 12.14
CA LYS A 55 10.48 7.93 13.29
C LYS A 55 9.16 8.70 13.10
N PRO A 56 8.36 8.87 14.17
CA PRO A 56 7.11 9.65 14.12
C PRO A 56 7.31 11.13 13.78
N SER A 57 8.50 11.67 14.06
CA SER A 57 8.92 12.99 13.56
C SER A 57 8.85 12.95 12.04
N ALA A 58 7.88 13.65 11.46
CA ALA A 58 7.62 13.65 10.03
C ALA A 58 8.93 13.83 9.23
N ILE A 59 8.98 13.16 8.08
CA ILE A 59 10.07 13.22 7.09
C ILE A 59 10.59 14.65 6.84
N ALA A 60 9.72 15.64 6.99
CA ALA A 60 9.97 17.08 6.90
C ALA A 60 11.03 17.64 7.87
N TYR A 61 11.20 17.09 9.08
CA TYR A 61 12.07 17.69 10.11
C TYR A 61 13.50 17.12 10.14
N GLN A 62 13.88 16.35 9.12
CA GLN A 62 15.21 15.77 9.03
C GLN A 62 16.13 16.72 8.22
N PRO A 63 17.31 17.13 8.73
CA PRO A 63 18.19 18.09 8.05
C PRO A 63 18.57 17.72 6.61
N LEU A 64 18.59 16.43 6.28
CA LEU A 64 18.83 15.96 4.91
C LEU A 64 17.67 16.31 3.97
N PHE A 65 16.41 16.23 4.42
CA PHE A 65 15.26 16.63 3.62
C PHE A 65 15.25 18.13 3.33
N ASP A 66 15.67 18.97 4.28
CA ASP A 66 15.82 20.41 4.08
C ASP A 66 16.85 20.70 2.98
N LYS A 67 18.00 20.01 2.99
CA LYS A 67 19.02 20.17 1.95
C LYS A 67 18.52 19.70 0.58
N ILE A 68 17.81 18.58 0.53
CA ILE A 68 17.20 18.08 -0.71
C ILE A 68 16.13 19.05 -1.21
N LYS A 69 15.30 19.59 -0.33
CA LYS A 69 14.31 20.62 -0.63
C LYS A 69 14.96 21.85 -1.24
N ASN A 70 15.97 22.41 -0.57
CA ASN A 70 16.67 23.61 -1.07
C ASN A 70 17.31 23.36 -2.44
N HIS A 71 17.95 22.20 -2.60
CA HIS A 71 18.50 21.77 -3.88
C HIS A 71 17.43 21.71 -4.98
N CYS A 72 16.29 21.06 -4.70
CA CYS A 72 15.15 21.00 -5.62
C CYS A 72 14.57 22.39 -5.92
N LYS A 73 14.43 23.28 -4.92
CA LYS A 73 13.92 24.66 -5.07
C LYS A 73 14.80 25.46 -6.03
N ILE A 74 16.12 25.34 -5.94
CA ILE A 74 17.08 26.04 -6.80
C ILE A 74 16.94 25.59 -8.26
N ILE A 75 16.77 24.29 -8.50
CA ILE A 75 16.74 23.75 -9.87
C ILE A 75 15.33 23.63 -10.46
N ARG A 76 14.25 23.81 -9.68
CA ARG A 76 12.86 23.56 -10.12
C ARG A 76 12.50 24.29 -11.41
N GLY A 77 12.96 25.54 -11.57
CA GLY A 77 12.71 26.34 -12.76
C GLY A 77 13.27 25.75 -14.06
N LYS A 78 14.19 24.77 -13.97
CA LYS A 78 14.73 24.01 -15.11
C LYS A 78 13.85 22.81 -15.49
N TYR A 79 12.79 22.51 -14.74
CA TYR A 79 11.90 21.38 -14.91
C TYR A 79 10.43 21.81 -15.14
N PRO A 80 10.15 22.71 -16.10
CA PRO A 80 8.77 23.13 -16.34
C PRO A 80 7.89 21.91 -16.66
N ASN A 81 6.72 21.83 -16.03
CA ASN A 81 5.77 20.72 -16.13
C ASN A 81 6.33 19.34 -15.73
N ASN A 82 7.51 19.28 -15.08
CA ASN A 82 8.17 18.03 -14.69
C ASN A 82 8.70 18.05 -13.24
N GLU A 83 8.29 19.04 -12.43
CA GLU A 83 8.70 19.17 -11.03
C GLU A 83 8.36 17.93 -10.20
N GLU A 84 7.16 17.36 -10.39
CA GLU A 84 6.78 16.12 -9.70
C GLU A 84 7.71 14.94 -10.05
N LYS A 85 8.15 14.85 -11.30
CA LYS A 85 9.09 13.80 -11.73
C LYS A 85 10.47 14.00 -11.11
N LEU A 86 10.92 15.25 -10.97
CA LEU A 86 12.15 15.58 -10.26
C LEU A 86 12.06 15.11 -8.80
N ILE A 87 11.02 15.51 -8.08
CA ILE A 87 10.78 15.13 -6.68
C ILE A 87 10.75 13.61 -6.53
N TYR A 88 10.03 12.93 -7.43
CA TYR A 88 9.92 11.48 -7.45
C TYR A 88 11.30 10.78 -7.54
N VAL A 89 12.21 11.30 -8.35
CA VAL A 89 13.56 10.75 -8.53
C VAL A 89 14.35 10.79 -7.21
N PHE A 90 14.22 11.86 -6.43
CA PHE A 90 14.87 12.00 -5.13
C PHE A 90 14.23 11.09 -4.07
N LEU A 91 12.90 11.15 -3.90
CA LEU A 91 12.18 10.35 -2.91
C LEU A 91 12.45 8.85 -3.07
N ARG A 92 12.48 8.36 -4.32
CA ARG A 92 12.78 6.96 -4.62
C ARG A 92 14.16 6.50 -4.13
N LYS A 93 15.14 7.40 -3.98
CA LYS A 93 16.47 7.05 -3.46
C LYS A 93 16.50 7.01 -1.94
N LEU A 94 15.62 7.77 -1.27
CA LEU A 94 15.54 7.86 0.18
C LEU A 94 14.69 6.74 0.81
N ILE A 95 13.73 6.21 0.06
CA ILE A 95 12.79 5.19 0.51
C ILE A 95 13.45 3.80 0.60
N PRO A 96 13.35 3.05 1.72
CA PRO A 96 13.80 1.65 1.87
C PRO A 96 13.06 0.68 0.94
N GLY A 97 13.66 -0.46 0.60
CA GLY A 97 12.98 -1.54 -0.17
C GLY A 97 12.58 -1.20 -1.62
N LYS A 98 12.30 -2.21 -2.46
CA LYS A 98 11.68 -1.92 -3.76
C LYS A 98 10.23 -1.51 -3.47
N ILE A 99 9.75 -0.40 -4.03
CA ILE A 99 8.37 0.10 -3.83
C ILE A 99 7.30 -0.91 -4.27
N ALA A 100 7.65 -1.79 -5.21
CA ALA A 100 6.83 -2.93 -5.63
C ALA A 100 7.73 -4.18 -5.64
N PRO A 101 7.99 -4.78 -4.47
CA PRO A 101 8.92 -5.90 -4.34
C PRO A 101 8.37 -7.20 -4.94
N LEU A 102 7.05 -7.29 -5.13
CA LEU A 102 6.36 -8.44 -5.72
C LEU A 102 5.98 -8.19 -7.19
N ASN A 103 6.77 -7.41 -7.91
CA ASN A 103 6.51 -7.09 -9.31
C ASN A 103 7.00 -8.18 -10.27
N PHE A 104 6.59 -8.05 -11.53
CA PHE A 104 6.81 -9.09 -12.53
C PHE A 104 8.27 -9.54 -12.67
N PRO A 105 9.25 -8.62 -12.82
CA PRO A 105 10.65 -8.99 -12.95
C PRO A 105 11.24 -9.79 -11.78
N ILE A 106 10.70 -9.68 -10.57
CA ILE A 106 11.26 -10.37 -9.39
C ILE A 106 10.67 -11.77 -9.28
N LEU A 107 9.34 -11.86 -9.28
CA LEU A 107 8.66 -13.13 -9.12
C LEU A 107 8.86 -14.06 -10.33
N SER A 108 8.99 -13.53 -11.54
CA SER A 108 9.25 -14.36 -12.74
C SER A 108 10.68 -14.96 -12.78
N GLN A 109 11.58 -14.48 -11.93
CA GLN A 109 12.94 -15.02 -11.78
C GLN A 109 13.03 -16.15 -10.74
N LEU A 110 11.98 -16.35 -9.93
CA LEU A 110 11.96 -17.45 -8.97
C LEU A 110 11.83 -18.79 -9.71
N SER A 111 12.49 -19.81 -9.19
CA SER A 111 12.34 -21.19 -9.63
C SER A 111 11.91 -22.04 -8.45
N LEU A 112 10.59 -22.22 -8.29
CA LEU A 112 9.99 -22.95 -7.18
C LEU A 112 10.17 -24.47 -7.34
N CYS A 113 10.11 -24.94 -8.58
CA CYS A 113 10.31 -26.33 -8.97
C CYS A 113 10.85 -26.32 -10.40
N SER A 114 11.72 -27.26 -10.75
CA SER A 114 12.29 -27.39 -12.08
C SER A 114 12.16 -28.81 -12.60
N VAL A 115 11.93 -28.96 -13.90
CA VAL A 115 11.80 -30.26 -14.56
C VAL A 115 12.37 -30.18 -15.98
N PRO A 116 13.15 -31.17 -16.42
CA PRO A 116 13.63 -31.21 -17.80
C PRO A 116 12.49 -31.57 -18.75
N VAL A 117 12.37 -30.82 -19.85
CA VAL A 117 11.41 -31.04 -20.92
C VAL A 117 12.07 -31.01 -22.30
N GLU A 118 11.43 -31.65 -23.27
CA GLU A 118 11.72 -31.49 -24.69
C GLU A 118 10.52 -30.87 -25.41
N ILE A 119 10.81 -30.00 -26.37
CA ILE A 119 9.80 -29.45 -27.28
C ILE A 119 9.92 -30.20 -28.59
N VAL A 120 9.06 -31.17 -28.81
CA VAL A 120 9.16 -32.03 -29.98
C VAL A 120 8.71 -31.28 -31.22
N ASN A 121 9.65 -31.10 -32.15
CA ASN A 121 9.34 -30.77 -33.55
C ASN A 121 9.57 -32.04 -34.37
N SER A 122 8.62 -32.39 -35.25
CA SER A 122 8.68 -33.55 -36.16
C SER A 122 9.99 -33.72 -36.94
N LYS A 123 10.83 -32.68 -37.03
CA LYS A 123 12.07 -32.67 -37.82
C LYS A 123 13.38 -32.69 -37.03
N PHE A 124 13.37 -32.51 -35.70
CA PHE A 124 14.59 -32.44 -34.88
C PHE A 124 14.39 -33.06 -33.49
N LYS A 125 15.46 -33.62 -32.91
CA LYS A 125 15.56 -33.94 -31.49
C LYS A 125 16.28 -32.78 -30.78
N PRO A 126 15.57 -31.77 -30.25
CA PRO A 126 16.22 -30.66 -29.57
C PRO A 126 16.84 -31.10 -28.25
N ALA A 127 17.83 -30.35 -27.79
CA ALA A 127 18.41 -30.55 -26.47
C ALA A 127 17.35 -30.35 -25.36
N PRO A 128 17.47 -31.05 -24.23
CA PRO A 128 16.66 -30.83 -23.05
C PRO A 128 16.65 -29.35 -22.61
N ILE A 129 15.48 -28.85 -22.27
CA ILE A 129 15.28 -27.52 -21.70
C ILE A 129 14.82 -27.68 -20.25
N THR A 130 15.46 -26.97 -19.32
CA THR A 130 14.97 -26.93 -17.93
C THR A 130 13.79 -25.97 -17.84
N ALA A 131 12.59 -26.54 -17.75
CA ALA A 131 11.38 -25.80 -17.41
C ALA A 131 11.29 -25.60 -15.90
N TYR A 132 10.58 -24.56 -15.46
CA TYR A 132 10.40 -24.29 -14.04
C TYR A 132 9.06 -23.63 -13.72
N ILE A 133 8.67 -23.62 -12.45
CA ILE A 133 7.50 -22.86 -11.97
C ILE A 133 7.98 -21.55 -11.33
N ASP A 134 7.47 -20.42 -11.82
CA ASP A 134 7.82 -19.10 -11.30
C ASP A 134 6.97 -18.65 -10.10
N GLY A 135 7.28 -17.47 -9.54
CA GLY A 135 6.56 -16.89 -8.41
C GLY A 135 5.13 -16.39 -8.72
N TYR A 136 4.75 -16.27 -10.00
CA TYR A 136 3.35 -16.11 -10.41
C TYR A 136 2.65 -17.44 -10.61
N TYR A 137 3.36 -18.53 -10.37
CA TYR A 137 2.89 -19.88 -10.55
C TYR A 137 2.56 -20.19 -12.02
N ASN A 138 3.38 -19.67 -12.94
CA ASN A 138 3.40 -20.10 -14.34
C ASN A 138 4.39 -21.24 -14.51
N PHE A 139 4.07 -22.18 -15.40
CA PHE A 139 5.04 -23.10 -15.95
C PHE A 139 5.81 -22.41 -17.08
N VAL A 140 7.11 -22.25 -16.88
CA VAL A 140 8.00 -21.41 -17.68
C VAL A 140 8.97 -22.28 -18.47
N ILE A 141 9.05 -22.06 -19.77
CA ILE A 141 9.98 -22.75 -20.66
C ILE A 141 10.80 -21.72 -21.45
N PRO A 142 12.12 -21.62 -21.19
CA PRO A 142 13.01 -20.75 -21.97
C PRO A 142 13.34 -21.38 -23.32
N ILE A 143 13.01 -20.70 -24.43
CA ILE A 143 13.21 -21.19 -25.80
C ILE A 143 13.94 -20.13 -26.61
N GLY A 144 15.21 -20.36 -26.96
CA GLY A 144 15.94 -19.53 -27.92
C GLY A 144 15.94 -18.03 -27.61
N GLY A 145 16.09 -17.65 -26.34
CA GLY A 145 16.04 -16.26 -25.86
C GLY A 145 14.63 -15.73 -25.58
N ASN A 146 13.57 -16.45 -25.98
CA ASN A 146 12.19 -16.18 -25.60
C ASN A 146 11.77 -17.04 -24.39
N VAL A 147 10.63 -16.71 -23.80
CA VAL A 147 10.09 -17.44 -22.65
C VAL A 147 8.60 -17.70 -22.85
N VAL A 148 8.22 -18.98 -22.91
CA VAL A 148 6.81 -19.41 -22.89
C VAL A 148 6.37 -19.51 -21.44
N ARG A 149 5.20 -18.94 -21.11
CA ARG A 149 4.60 -18.99 -19.78
C ARG A 149 3.20 -19.56 -19.89
N ILE A 150 2.95 -20.66 -19.20
CA ILE A 150 1.64 -21.31 -19.12
C ILE A 150 1.12 -21.11 -17.70
N PRO A 151 0.04 -20.33 -17.49
CA PRO A 151 -0.50 -20.11 -16.15
C PRO A 151 -1.03 -21.43 -15.57
N LEU A 152 -0.55 -21.81 -14.38
CA LEU A 152 -1.00 -23.04 -13.71
C LEU A 152 -2.19 -22.79 -12.77
N ILE A 153 -2.50 -21.54 -12.48
CA ILE A 153 -3.68 -21.17 -11.69
C ILE A 153 -4.80 -20.82 -12.68
N PRO A 154 -5.88 -21.62 -12.77
CA PRO A 154 -6.98 -21.33 -13.66
C PRO A 154 -7.66 -20.01 -13.26
N LYS A 155 -8.14 -19.26 -14.26
CA LYS A 155 -9.04 -18.14 -14.01
C LYS A 155 -10.42 -18.69 -13.60
N GLU A 156 -11.17 -17.94 -12.82
CA GLU A 156 -12.53 -18.35 -12.44
C GLU A 156 -13.36 -18.70 -13.68
N GLY A 157 -14.03 -19.86 -13.65
CA GLY A 157 -14.85 -20.36 -14.75
C GLY A 157 -14.10 -20.95 -15.95
N THR A 158 -12.77 -21.12 -15.90
CA THR A 158 -12.00 -21.69 -17.03
C THR A 158 -11.71 -23.19 -16.91
N THR A 159 -11.48 -23.81 -18.07
CA THR A 159 -11.06 -25.21 -18.22
C THR A 159 -9.77 -25.53 -17.46
N PRO A 160 -9.55 -26.81 -17.06
CA PRO A 160 -8.32 -27.23 -16.40
C PRO A 160 -7.08 -26.89 -17.23
N VAL A 161 -5.95 -26.69 -16.54
CA VAL A 161 -4.65 -26.39 -17.16
C VAL A 161 -4.33 -27.48 -18.18
N THR A 162 -4.09 -27.09 -19.42
CA THR A 162 -3.65 -28.00 -20.48
C THR A 162 -2.26 -27.58 -20.97
N LEU A 163 -1.35 -28.54 -21.05
CA LEU A 163 -0.05 -28.33 -21.65
C LEU A 163 -0.14 -28.58 -23.16
N PRO A 164 0.49 -27.75 -24.00
CA PRO A 164 0.65 -28.04 -25.43
C PRO A 164 1.21 -29.46 -25.66
N PRO A 165 0.67 -30.23 -26.61
CA PRO A 165 1.08 -31.62 -26.87
C PRO A 165 2.53 -31.73 -27.37
N SER A 166 3.14 -30.63 -27.78
CA SER A 166 4.55 -30.54 -28.16
C SER A 166 5.51 -30.62 -26.96
N ILE A 167 5.05 -30.39 -25.73
CA ILE A 167 5.88 -30.46 -24.52
C ILE A 167 5.89 -31.89 -24.01
N ARG A 168 7.08 -32.49 -23.90
CA ARG A 168 7.28 -33.81 -23.30
C ARG A 168 8.22 -33.72 -22.11
N PHE A 169 7.85 -34.34 -21.00
CA PHE A 169 8.74 -34.46 -19.85
C PHE A 169 9.84 -35.49 -20.13
N LEU A 170 11.02 -35.28 -19.54
CA LEU A 170 12.14 -36.21 -19.58
C LEU A 170 12.27 -36.99 -18.28
N GLY A 171 12.87 -38.18 -18.37
CA GLY A 171 13.03 -39.14 -17.26
C GLY A 171 12.54 -40.54 -17.62
N SER A 172 12.46 -41.41 -16.62
CA SER A 172 11.73 -42.68 -16.68
C SER A 172 10.23 -42.46 -16.93
N GLU A 173 9.52 -43.49 -17.39
CA GLU A 173 8.06 -43.38 -17.63
C GLU A 173 7.27 -43.00 -16.36
N GLU A 174 7.77 -43.40 -15.19
CA GLU A 174 7.18 -43.01 -13.92
C GLU A 174 7.43 -41.53 -13.60
N GLU A 175 8.67 -41.05 -13.76
CA GLU A 175 9.02 -39.63 -13.57
C GLU A 175 8.23 -38.72 -14.51
N LYS A 176 8.08 -39.09 -15.78
CA LYS A 176 7.27 -38.34 -16.76
C LYS A 176 5.81 -38.24 -16.32
N LYS A 177 5.19 -39.36 -15.93
CA LYS A 177 3.81 -39.41 -15.45
C LYS A 177 3.64 -38.58 -14.18
N ASN A 178 4.60 -38.66 -13.25
CA ASN A 178 4.57 -37.90 -12.01
C ASN A 178 4.71 -36.40 -12.24
N ALA A 179 5.64 -35.97 -13.10
CA ALA A 179 5.79 -34.56 -13.46
C ALA A 179 4.53 -34.01 -14.15
N GLN A 180 3.98 -34.74 -15.11
CA GLN A 180 2.74 -34.35 -15.77
C GLN A 180 1.55 -34.27 -14.80
N LYS A 181 1.40 -35.27 -13.92
CA LYS A 181 0.37 -35.30 -12.88
C LYS A 181 0.54 -34.13 -11.91
N PHE A 182 1.77 -33.80 -11.53
CA PHE A 182 2.06 -32.65 -10.69
C PHE A 182 1.61 -31.35 -11.36
N VAL A 183 2.11 -31.06 -12.57
CA VAL A 183 1.86 -29.79 -13.27
C VAL A 183 0.38 -29.59 -13.61
N VAL A 184 -0.31 -30.65 -14.07
CA VAL A 184 -1.70 -30.54 -14.55
C VAL A 184 -2.74 -30.68 -13.44
N ALA A 185 -2.49 -31.51 -12.42
CA ALA A 185 -3.51 -31.85 -11.43
C ALA A 185 -3.22 -31.37 -10.00
N GLN A 186 -1.96 -31.32 -9.58
CA GLN A 186 -1.60 -30.93 -8.20
C GLN A 186 -1.28 -29.45 -8.08
N ALA A 187 -0.40 -28.93 -8.95
CA ALA A 187 0.06 -27.55 -8.94
C ALA A 187 -1.11 -26.55 -8.91
N PRO A 188 -2.18 -26.68 -9.73
CA PRO A 188 -3.31 -25.75 -9.69
C PRO A 188 -4.01 -25.66 -8.33
N LYS A 189 -3.97 -26.73 -7.52
CA LYS A 189 -4.63 -26.80 -6.20
C LYS A 189 -3.81 -26.14 -5.08
N ILE A 190 -2.49 -26.18 -5.20
CA ILE A 190 -1.55 -25.66 -4.18
C ILE A 190 -0.97 -24.29 -4.56
N GLY A 191 -1.21 -23.83 -5.79
CA GLY A 191 -0.53 -22.66 -6.36
C GLY A 191 -0.63 -21.40 -5.51
N ARG A 192 -1.82 -21.08 -4.98
CA ARG A 192 -2.02 -19.90 -4.13
C ARG A 192 -1.20 -19.94 -2.85
N LEU A 193 -1.12 -21.11 -2.20
CA LEU A 193 -0.30 -21.28 -1.00
C LEU A 193 1.20 -21.11 -1.31
N TYR A 194 1.65 -21.65 -2.44
CA TYR A 194 3.04 -21.45 -2.88
C TYR A 194 3.34 -20.00 -3.27
N GLN A 195 2.39 -19.28 -3.87
CA GLN A 195 2.53 -17.85 -4.13
C GLN A 195 2.66 -17.05 -2.82
N LEU A 196 1.81 -17.32 -1.83
CA LEU A 196 1.91 -16.73 -0.50
C LEU A 196 3.31 -16.92 0.10
N HIS A 197 3.83 -18.15 0.09
CA HIS A 197 5.16 -18.44 0.62
C HIS A 197 6.28 -17.81 -0.19
N SER A 198 6.13 -17.72 -1.52
CA SER A 198 7.08 -17.01 -2.38
C SER A 198 7.11 -15.52 -2.03
N PHE A 199 5.96 -14.90 -1.77
CA PHE A 199 5.88 -13.51 -1.37
C PHE A 199 6.52 -13.27 -0.01
N ILE A 200 6.23 -14.15 0.97
CA ILE A 200 6.88 -14.13 2.28
C ILE A 200 8.40 -14.21 2.13
N SER A 201 8.92 -15.11 1.29
CA SER A 201 10.35 -15.26 1.07
C SER A 201 11.00 -14.03 0.43
N VAL A 202 10.29 -13.31 -0.44
CA VAL A 202 10.80 -12.09 -1.09
C VAL A 202 10.78 -10.89 -0.14
N LEU A 203 9.79 -10.82 0.75
CA LEU A 203 9.59 -9.71 1.70
C LEU A 203 10.35 -9.89 3.02
N SER A 204 10.68 -11.13 3.40
CA SER A 204 11.36 -11.40 4.65
C SER A 204 12.77 -10.83 4.67
N ASN A 205 13.11 -10.17 5.78
CA ASN A 205 14.47 -9.70 6.07
C ASN A 205 15.11 -10.52 7.22
N SER A 206 14.33 -11.38 7.86
CA SER A 206 14.74 -12.27 8.94
C SER A 206 15.62 -13.40 8.42
N ASP A 207 16.48 -13.89 9.30
CA ASP A 207 17.21 -15.12 9.09
C ASP A 207 16.22 -16.28 8.86
N PRO A 208 16.35 -17.04 7.75
CA PRO A 208 15.50 -18.19 7.46
C PRO A 208 15.41 -19.22 8.60
N ARG A 209 16.45 -19.29 9.46
CA ARG A 209 16.50 -20.16 10.64
C ARG A 209 15.47 -19.80 11.71
N LEU A 210 14.95 -18.57 11.71
CA LEU A 210 13.89 -18.12 12.63
C LEU A 210 12.51 -18.69 12.26
N GLY A 211 12.41 -19.37 11.12
CA GLY A 211 11.22 -20.09 10.70
C GLY A 211 10.18 -19.23 9.98
N PRO A 212 9.12 -19.87 9.45
CA PRO A 212 8.17 -19.23 8.54
C PRO A 212 7.37 -18.09 9.21
N MET A 213 7.14 -18.15 10.53
CA MET A 213 6.40 -17.10 11.23
C MET A 213 7.20 -15.80 11.39
N ALA A 214 8.53 -15.90 11.51
CA ALA A 214 9.38 -14.70 11.49
C ALA A 214 9.33 -14.04 10.11
N GLY A 215 9.42 -14.83 9.04
CA GLY A 215 9.26 -14.33 7.68
C GLY A 215 7.87 -13.73 7.42
N PHE A 216 6.81 -14.35 7.92
CA PHE A 216 5.45 -13.81 7.79
C PHE A 216 5.29 -12.50 8.56
N LYS A 217 5.83 -12.40 9.79
CA LYS A 217 5.87 -11.14 10.55
C LYS A 217 6.55 -10.03 9.74
N ASP A 218 7.70 -10.30 9.14
CA ASP A 218 8.39 -9.32 8.30
C ASP A 218 7.57 -8.93 7.07
N ALA A 219 6.86 -9.88 6.46
CA ALA A 219 6.00 -9.60 5.32
C ALA A 219 4.82 -8.69 5.70
N VAL A 220 4.19 -8.94 6.85
CA VAL A 220 3.14 -8.08 7.42
C VAL A 220 3.70 -6.70 7.77
N ALA A 221 4.89 -6.66 8.38
CA ALA A 221 5.63 -5.45 8.73
C ALA A 221 6.59 -4.99 7.62
N SER A 222 6.23 -5.25 6.36
CA SER A 222 7.03 -4.83 5.21
C SER A 222 6.75 -3.35 4.89
N PHE A 223 7.73 -2.70 4.27
CA PHE A 223 7.58 -1.29 3.91
C PHE A 223 6.51 -1.05 2.83
N ASP A 224 6.28 -1.99 1.92
CA ASP A 224 5.25 -1.85 0.88
C ASP A 224 3.82 -2.02 1.43
N LEU A 225 3.68 -2.53 2.67
CA LEU A 225 2.43 -2.67 3.42
C LEU A 225 1.34 -3.48 2.71
N SER A 226 1.66 -4.21 1.64
CA SER A 226 0.65 -4.92 0.85
C SER A 226 -0.01 -6.05 1.62
N PHE A 227 0.74 -6.76 2.47
CA PHE A 227 0.21 -7.80 3.35
C PHE A 227 -0.74 -7.22 4.41
N ALA A 228 -0.30 -6.17 5.10
CA ALA A 228 -1.14 -5.50 6.12
C ALA A 228 -2.43 -4.95 5.51
N THR A 229 -2.34 -4.29 4.36
CA THR A 229 -3.49 -3.74 3.63
C THR A 229 -4.46 -4.85 3.21
N ALA A 230 -3.95 -5.96 2.65
CA ALA A 230 -4.77 -7.07 2.20
C ALA A 230 -5.45 -7.81 3.37
N ILE A 231 -4.75 -8.04 4.49
CA ILE A 231 -5.37 -8.62 5.70
C ILE A 231 -6.49 -7.72 6.18
N CYS A 232 -6.24 -6.41 6.28
CA CYS A 232 -7.21 -5.45 6.78
C CYS A 232 -8.44 -5.33 5.87
N ALA A 233 -8.24 -5.31 4.54
CA ALA A 233 -9.34 -5.26 3.57
C ALA A 233 -10.20 -6.53 3.58
N LEU A 234 -9.61 -7.70 3.85
CA LEU A 234 -10.33 -8.97 3.93
C LEU A 234 -11.01 -9.23 5.28
N ALA A 235 -10.66 -8.47 6.33
CA ALA A 235 -11.24 -8.63 7.66
C ALA A 235 -12.61 -7.91 7.79
N TYR A 236 -13.59 -8.31 6.99
CA TYR A 236 -14.92 -7.66 6.91
C TYR A 236 -16.02 -8.35 7.72
N ASP A 237 -15.89 -9.64 8.04
CA ASP A 237 -16.87 -10.39 8.84
C ASP A 237 -16.59 -10.35 10.35
N ASP A 238 -17.59 -10.68 11.16
CA ASP A 238 -17.54 -10.51 12.61
C ASP A 238 -16.47 -11.37 13.31
N LYS A 239 -16.11 -12.52 12.73
CA LYS A 239 -15.03 -13.37 13.24
C LYS A 239 -13.67 -12.81 12.86
N SER A 240 -13.55 -12.29 11.65
CA SER A 240 -12.31 -11.73 11.10
C SER A 240 -11.96 -10.36 11.68
N LYS A 241 -12.94 -9.54 12.11
CA LYS A 241 -12.72 -8.23 12.74
C LYS A 241 -11.81 -8.31 13.97
N GLN A 242 -11.88 -9.39 14.74
CA GLN A 242 -10.98 -9.60 15.90
C GLN A 242 -9.48 -9.70 15.53
N LEU A 243 -9.14 -9.80 14.24
CA LEU A 243 -7.77 -9.78 13.74
C LEU A 243 -7.21 -8.36 13.61
N ILE A 244 -8.06 -7.33 13.49
CA ILE A 244 -7.62 -5.95 13.31
C ILE A 244 -6.78 -5.45 14.50
N PRO A 245 -7.22 -5.62 15.78
CA PRO A 245 -6.37 -5.25 16.91
C PRO A 245 -5.03 -6.02 16.95
N ARG A 246 -5.01 -7.26 16.44
CA ARG A 246 -3.78 -8.08 16.35
C ARG A 246 -2.83 -7.55 15.29
N LEU A 247 -3.36 -7.18 14.12
CA LEU A 247 -2.59 -6.53 13.06
C LEU A 247 -2.00 -5.21 13.57
N VAL A 248 -2.80 -4.39 14.24
CA VAL A 248 -2.37 -3.13 14.87
C VAL A 248 -1.26 -3.38 15.90
N ASN A 249 -1.38 -4.39 16.74
CA ASN A 249 -0.34 -4.76 17.71
C ASN A 249 0.98 -5.16 17.01
N VAL A 250 0.91 -5.99 15.96
CA VAL A 250 2.09 -6.40 15.18
C VAL A 250 2.76 -5.21 14.50
N LEU A 251 1.98 -4.32 13.86
CA LEU A 251 2.49 -3.11 13.21
C LEU A 251 3.05 -2.10 14.22
N GLY A 252 2.36 -1.91 15.34
CA GLY A 252 2.77 -1.02 16.43
C GLY A 252 4.08 -1.45 17.07
N CYS A 253 4.21 -2.72 17.46
CA CYS A 253 5.47 -3.28 17.95
C CYS A 253 6.59 -3.32 16.89
N SER A 254 6.25 -3.13 15.62
CA SER A 254 7.21 -3.03 14.50
C SER A 254 7.46 -1.58 14.06
N THR A 255 6.93 -0.57 14.79
CA THR A 255 7.06 0.87 14.49
C THR A 255 6.51 1.28 13.11
N LEU A 256 5.50 0.58 12.61
CA LEU A 256 4.91 0.80 11.27
C LEU A 256 3.45 1.22 11.29
N LEU A 257 2.80 1.27 12.45
CA LEU A 257 1.38 1.62 12.54
C LEU A 257 1.08 3.00 11.94
N ASP A 258 1.85 4.03 12.30
CA ASP A 258 1.61 5.40 11.81
C ASP A 258 1.89 5.52 10.31
N HIS A 259 2.92 4.81 9.83
CA HIS A 259 3.20 4.72 8.40
C HIS A 259 2.05 4.03 7.66
N PHE A 260 1.53 2.93 8.20
CA PHE A 260 0.38 2.22 7.64
C PHE A 260 -0.85 3.11 7.56
N LEU A 261 -1.24 3.76 8.65
CA LEU A 261 -2.37 4.70 8.69
C LEU A 261 -2.20 5.83 7.67
N ARG A 262 -1.04 6.48 7.68
CA ARG A 262 -0.74 7.58 6.76
C ARG A 262 -0.84 7.13 5.30
N VAL A 263 -0.38 5.93 4.97
CA VAL A 263 -0.48 5.35 3.63
C VAL A 263 -1.93 5.11 3.25
N LEU A 264 -2.72 4.45 4.11
CA LEU A 264 -4.14 4.19 3.83
C LEU A 264 -4.92 5.49 3.63
N ILE A 265 -4.79 6.43 4.57
CA ILE A 265 -5.54 7.69 4.58
C ILE A 265 -5.17 8.56 3.39
N THR A 266 -3.86 8.69 3.10
CA THR A 266 -3.38 9.46 1.95
C THR A 266 -4.01 8.98 0.64
N ASN A 267 -4.12 7.66 0.46
CA ASN A 267 -4.67 7.11 -0.78
C ASN A 267 -6.19 7.16 -0.78
N SER A 268 -6.82 6.99 0.38
CA SER A 268 -8.28 7.10 0.56
C SER A 268 -8.78 8.51 0.22
N ARG A 269 -8.02 9.56 0.52
CA ARG A 269 -8.43 10.95 0.26
C ARG A 269 -8.76 11.19 -1.23
N LEU A 270 -8.10 10.46 -2.14
CA LEU A 270 -8.30 10.61 -3.59
C LEU A 270 -9.66 10.12 -4.06
N VAL A 271 -10.36 9.30 -3.25
CA VAL A 271 -11.65 8.71 -3.61
C VAL A 271 -12.81 9.26 -2.77
N VAL A 272 -12.58 9.70 -1.53
CA VAL A 272 -13.66 10.18 -0.64
C VAL A 272 -14.30 11.48 -1.10
N SER A 273 -13.60 12.32 -1.87
CA SER A 273 -14.15 13.57 -2.42
C SER A 273 -15.19 13.36 -3.52
N SER A 274 -15.28 12.15 -4.09
CA SER A 274 -16.32 11.81 -5.06
C SER A 274 -17.62 11.42 -4.35
N THR A 275 -18.77 11.69 -4.96
CA THR A 275 -20.10 11.32 -4.42
C THR A 275 -20.23 9.82 -4.18
N ILE A 276 -19.61 9.00 -5.04
CA ILE A 276 -19.49 7.56 -4.87
C ILE A 276 -18.00 7.21 -4.98
N PRO A 277 -17.33 6.89 -3.86
CA PRO A 277 -15.93 6.46 -3.89
C PRO A 277 -15.75 5.26 -4.80
N GLU A 278 -14.80 5.37 -5.73
CA GLU A 278 -14.34 4.24 -6.52
C GLU A 278 -13.83 3.11 -5.61
N ASP A 279 -13.97 1.86 -6.07
CA ASP A 279 -13.45 0.69 -5.36
C ASP A 279 -11.94 0.84 -5.12
N ASN A 280 -11.59 1.11 -3.86
CA ASN A 280 -10.23 1.38 -3.44
C ASN A 280 -9.88 0.51 -2.25
N THR A 281 -8.93 -0.41 -2.44
CA THR A 281 -8.51 -1.38 -1.42
C THR A 281 -7.99 -0.71 -0.16
N GLU A 282 -7.28 0.41 -0.29
CA GLU A 282 -6.76 1.17 0.86
C GLU A 282 -7.90 1.80 1.66
N PHE A 283 -8.93 2.31 1.00
CA PHE A 283 -10.13 2.85 1.65
C PHE A 283 -10.94 1.74 2.33
N THR A 284 -11.14 0.59 1.68
CA THR A 284 -11.77 -0.58 2.33
C THR A 284 -11.00 -1.01 3.59
N ALA A 285 -9.67 -1.06 3.52
CA ALA A 285 -8.84 -1.36 4.68
C ALA A 285 -9.03 -0.30 5.80
N LEU A 286 -9.05 0.99 5.44
CA LEU A 286 -9.27 2.08 6.41
C LEU A 286 -10.64 1.98 7.10
N VAL A 287 -11.70 1.69 6.34
CA VAL A 287 -13.05 1.48 6.87
C VAL A 287 -13.07 0.30 7.83
N ASN A 288 -12.50 -0.85 7.44
CA ASN A 288 -12.44 -2.02 8.33
C ASN A 288 -11.64 -1.74 9.60
N LEU A 289 -10.58 -0.93 9.51
CA LEU A 289 -9.77 -0.53 10.65
C LEU A 289 -10.54 0.33 11.65
N PHE A 290 -11.44 1.19 11.18
CA PHE A 290 -12.33 2.01 12.02
C PHE A 290 -13.55 1.25 12.55
N VAL A 291 -14.22 0.46 11.69
CA VAL A 291 -15.47 -0.24 12.04
C VAL A 291 -15.20 -1.42 12.96
N SER A 292 -14.05 -2.09 12.83
CA SER A 292 -13.78 -3.31 13.60
C SER A 292 -13.81 -3.11 15.11
N PRO A 293 -13.21 -2.06 15.70
CA PRO A 293 -13.33 -1.82 17.14
C PRO A 293 -14.70 -1.21 17.51
N SER A 294 -15.36 -0.54 16.56
CA SER A 294 -16.68 0.09 16.74
C SER A 294 -17.85 -0.87 16.41
N PHE A 295 -17.64 -2.18 16.50
CA PHE A 295 -18.60 -3.18 16.02
C PHE A 295 -19.94 -3.10 16.77
N ASP A 296 -19.89 -2.89 18.08
CA ASP A 296 -21.07 -2.81 18.95
C ASP A 296 -22.03 -1.67 18.54
N TRP A 297 -21.53 -0.63 17.86
CA TRP A 297 -22.37 0.44 17.34
C TRP A 297 -23.34 -0.05 16.27
N ALA A 298 -22.92 -1.02 15.44
CA ALA A 298 -23.78 -1.54 14.39
C ALA A 298 -24.99 -2.28 14.98
N ASP A 299 -24.79 -3.04 16.06
CA ASP A 299 -25.87 -3.74 16.76
C ASP A 299 -26.83 -2.73 17.43
N ASP A 300 -26.27 -1.70 18.09
CA ASP A 300 -27.06 -0.65 18.73
C ASP A 300 -27.89 0.18 17.72
N ILE A 301 -27.32 0.50 16.56
CA ILE A 301 -27.98 1.30 15.53
C ILE A 301 -29.08 0.48 14.83
N THR A 302 -28.84 -0.80 14.55
CA THR A 302 -29.83 -1.67 13.90
C THR A 302 -31.00 -2.07 14.79
N ALA A 303 -30.87 -1.90 16.11
CA ALA A 303 -31.97 -2.10 17.05
C ALA A 303 -33.05 -1.00 16.98
N ILE A 304 -32.79 0.11 16.27
CA ILE A 304 -33.71 1.23 16.12
C ILE A 304 -34.54 1.01 14.85
N ASN A 305 -35.85 0.84 15.01
CA ASN A 305 -36.75 0.76 13.86
C ASN A 305 -36.91 2.14 13.22
N GLU A 306 -36.79 2.21 11.88
CA GLU A 306 -37.09 3.40 11.06
C GLU A 306 -36.30 4.67 11.43
N ILE A 307 -34.98 4.56 11.60
CA ILE A 307 -34.10 5.72 11.80
C ILE A 307 -33.90 6.51 10.49
N SER A 308 -34.04 7.84 10.55
CA SER A 308 -33.67 8.73 9.44
C SER A 308 -32.16 9.01 9.39
N LEU A 309 -31.65 9.49 8.26
CA LEU A 309 -30.22 9.80 8.13
C LEU A 309 -29.76 10.91 9.10
N GLY A 310 -30.58 11.96 9.29
CA GLY A 310 -30.27 13.04 10.24
C GLY A 310 -30.16 12.53 11.68
N GLU A 311 -31.10 11.68 12.11
CA GLU A 311 -31.07 11.05 13.44
C GLU A 311 -29.88 10.10 13.58
N LEU A 312 -29.52 9.36 12.52
CA LEU A 312 -28.32 8.52 12.52
C LEU A 312 -27.06 9.36 12.73
N ILE A 313 -26.92 10.48 12.01
CA ILE A 313 -25.76 11.37 12.13
C ILE A 313 -25.69 11.97 13.52
N GLN A 314 -26.79 12.51 14.05
CA GLN A 314 -26.86 13.05 15.41
C GLN A 314 -26.44 12.00 16.44
N LYS A 315 -27.00 10.78 16.35
CA LYS A 315 -26.66 9.68 17.27
C LYS A 315 -25.19 9.28 17.19
N LEU A 316 -24.63 9.20 15.98
CA LEU A 316 -23.21 8.91 15.80
C LEU A 316 -22.34 10.01 16.42
N CYS A 317 -22.66 11.28 16.14
CA CYS A 317 -21.88 12.44 16.56
C CYS A 317 -21.96 12.73 18.07
N GLU A 318 -23.15 12.64 18.66
CA GLU A 318 -23.40 13.09 20.02
C GLU A 318 -23.34 11.96 21.06
N GLU A 319 -23.80 10.75 20.70
CA GLU A 319 -23.77 9.60 21.62
C GLU A 319 -22.53 8.75 21.38
N LYS A 320 -22.35 8.25 20.16
CA LYS A 320 -21.40 7.16 19.90
C LYS A 320 -19.95 7.62 19.95
N LEU A 321 -19.60 8.77 19.37
CA LEU A 321 -18.23 9.29 19.39
C LEU A 321 -17.66 9.46 20.82
N THR A 322 -18.49 9.73 21.81
CA THR A 322 -18.03 9.91 23.20
C THR A 322 -17.47 8.63 23.82
N VAL A 323 -17.99 7.48 23.39
CA VAL A 323 -17.61 6.13 23.86
C VAL A 323 -16.75 5.38 22.84
N LEU A 324 -16.19 6.07 21.85
CA LEU A 324 -15.38 5.47 20.80
C LEU A 324 -14.14 4.77 21.40
N PRO A 325 -13.84 3.51 21.02
CA PRO A 325 -12.62 2.83 21.46
C PRO A 325 -11.36 3.57 21.01
N ASP A 326 -10.28 3.51 21.81
CA ASP A 326 -9.04 4.27 21.55
C ASP A 326 -8.46 4.01 20.16
N LEU A 327 -8.51 2.77 19.67
CA LEU A 327 -8.06 2.44 18.32
C LEU A 327 -8.88 3.18 17.25
N SER A 328 -10.20 3.18 17.34
CA SER A 328 -11.04 3.89 16.39
C SER A 328 -10.87 5.40 16.51
N LYS A 329 -10.69 5.94 17.73
CA LYS A 329 -10.31 7.34 17.95
C LYS A 329 -9.01 7.68 17.24
N TYR A 330 -8.00 6.82 17.36
CA TYR A 330 -6.69 7.02 16.74
C TYR A 330 -6.78 7.03 15.21
N VAL A 331 -7.50 6.06 14.64
CA VAL A 331 -7.72 5.95 13.19
C VAL A 331 -8.48 7.17 12.67
N LEU A 332 -9.58 7.56 13.32
CA LEU A 332 -10.39 8.69 12.92
C LEU A 332 -9.61 10.01 13.05
N ARG A 333 -8.92 10.23 14.17
CA ARG A 333 -8.07 11.42 14.35
C ARG A 333 -7.00 11.51 13.27
N ALA A 334 -6.30 10.41 13.00
CA ALA A 334 -5.30 10.39 11.93
C ALA A 334 -5.93 10.72 10.56
N ALA A 335 -7.11 10.16 10.27
CA ALA A 335 -7.84 10.41 9.02
C ALA A 335 -8.22 11.87 8.86
N LEU A 336 -8.76 12.48 9.91
CA LEU A 336 -9.18 13.88 9.93
C LEU A 336 -7.99 14.82 9.86
N VAL A 337 -6.93 14.60 10.64
CA VAL A 337 -5.71 15.45 10.61
C VAL A 337 -5.10 15.49 9.21
N ILE A 338 -4.92 14.34 8.57
CA ILE A 338 -4.35 14.29 7.20
C ILE A 338 -5.29 14.96 6.19
N SER A 339 -6.60 14.83 6.38
CA SER A 339 -7.60 15.47 5.50
C SER A 339 -7.56 17.00 5.64
N CYS A 340 -7.47 17.53 6.87
CA CYS A 340 -7.31 18.96 7.12
C CYS A 340 -6.01 19.53 6.56
N TYR A 341 -4.91 18.77 6.59
CA TYR A 341 -3.67 19.20 5.95
C TYR A 341 -3.76 19.24 4.42
N ALA A 342 -4.55 18.35 3.83
CA ALA A 342 -4.67 18.24 2.38
C ALA A 342 -5.60 19.30 1.77
N ASP A 343 -6.49 19.89 2.56
CA ASP A 343 -7.53 20.81 2.10
C ASP A 343 -7.85 21.87 3.16
N LYS A 344 -7.47 23.13 2.86
CA LYS A 344 -7.65 24.28 3.77
C LYS A 344 -9.13 24.62 4.00
N SER A 345 -10.07 24.25 3.10
CA SER A 345 -11.51 24.53 3.31
C SER A 345 -12.15 23.62 4.36
N GLY A 346 -11.59 22.43 4.58
CA GLY A 346 -12.12 21.40 5.46
C GLY A 346 -13.11 20.44 4.79
N ASP A 347 -13.41 20.61 3.51
CA ASP A 347 -14.38 19.76 2.77
C ASP A 347 -13.92 18.31 2.72
N LEU A 348 -12.62 18.10 2.54
CA LEU A 348 -12.05 16.77 2.59
C LEU A 348 -12.18 16.10 3.97
N ALA A 349 -12.12 16.87 5.05
CA ALA A 349 -12.33 16.33 6.40
C ALA A 349 -13.81 15.94 6.61
N LEU A 350 -14.75 16.75 6.09
CA LEU A 350 -16.18 16.40 6.07
C LEU A 350 -16.43 15.14 5.24
N ALA A 351 -15.89 15.07 4.03
CA ALA A 351 -16.01 13.91 3.16
C ALA A 351 -15.45 12.65 3.82
N MET A 352 -14.25 12.74 4.43
CA MET A 352 -13.62 11.63 5.14
C MET A 352 -14.47 11.19 6.34
N PHE A 353 -15.02 12.12 7.12
CA PHE A 353 -15.90 11.79 8.24
C PHE A 353 -17.18 11.08 7.77
N MET A 354 -17.85 11.62 6.74
CA MET A 354 -19.04 11.02 6.16
C MET A 354 -18.78 9.61 5.63
N GLU A 355 -17.63 9.39 5.01
CA GLU A 355 -17.27 8.10 4.44
C GLU A 355 -16.82 7.06 5.47
N LEU A 356 -16.11 7.49 6.53
CA LEU A 356 -15.55 6.60 7.53
C LEU A 356 -16.52 6.31 8.68
N VAL A 357 -17.27 7.34 9.12
CA VAL A 357 -18.11 7.29 10.32
C VAL A 357 -19.58 7.09 9.97
N VAL A 358 -20.10 7.71 8.92
CA VAL A 358 -21.55 7.68 8.64
C VAL A 358 -21.91 6.53 7.68
N ARG A 359 -21.25 6.47 6.53
CA ARG A 359 -21.58 5.52 5.45
C ARG A 359 -21.65 4.06 5.87
N PRO A 360 -20.70 3.51 6.67
CA PRO A 360 -20.74 2.09 7.02
C PRO A 360 -22.01 1.70 7.78
N PHE A 361 -22.54 2.61 8.61
CA PHE A 361 -23.76 2.38 9.37
C PHE A 361 -25.00 2.73 8.55
N ALA A 362 -24.97 3.80 7.74
CA ALA A 362 -26.06 4.12 6.82
C ALA A 362 -26.37 2.94 5.88
N LYS A 363 -25.32 2.30 5.32
CA LYS A 363 -25.46 1.08 4.52
C LYS A 363 -26.05 -0.10 5.29
N LYS A 364 -25.71 -0.22 6.58
CA LYS A 364 -26.21 -1.29 7.45
C LYS A 364 -27.72 -1.14 7.74
N VAL A 365 -28.23 0.08 7.77
CA VAL A 365 -29.67 0.41 7.96
C VAL A 365 -30.38 0.78 6.65
N TYR A 366 -29.80 0.46 5.49
CA TYR A 366 -30.39 0.66 4.16
C TYR A 366 -30.69 2.12 3.77
N LEU A 367 -29.91 3.08 4.29
CA LEU A 367 -30.00 4.52 3.98
C LEU A 367 -29.00 4.98 2.89
N ASP A 368 -28.56 4.07 2.00
CA ASP A 368 -27.51 4.39 1.01
C ASP A 368 -27.88 5.55 0.07
N SER A 369 -29.15 5.66 -0.34
CA SER A 369 -29.60 6.70 -1.28
C SER A 369 -29.64 8.08 -0.64
N ASP A 370 -30.18 8.15 0.59
CA ASP A 370 -30.24 9.38 1.37
C ASP A 370 -28.83 9.85 1.71
N TYR A 371 -27.93 8.92 2.06
CA TYR A 371 -26.52 9.22 2.33
C TYR A 371 -25.82 9.91 1.16
N ILE A 372 -25.99 9.41 -0.07
CA ILE A 372 -25.33 9.98 -1.26
C ILE A 372 -25.81 11.42 -1.47
N THR A 373 -27.12 11.64 -1.35
CA THR A 373 -27.75 12.96 -1.53
C THR A 373 -27.25 13.95 -0.48
N GLU A 374 -27.26 13.54 0.80
CA GLU A 374 -26.83 14.39 1.91
C GLU A 374 -25.34 14.74 1.83
N LYS A 375 -24.49 13.76 1.50
CA LYS A 375 -23.05 14.00 1.29
C LYS A 375 -22.83 15.04 0.17
N GLU A 376 -23.55 14.91 -0.94
CA GLU A 376 -23.45 15.86 -2.05
C GLU A 376 -23.86 17.27 -1.63
N ASN A 377 -24.96 17.40 -0.88
CA ASN A 377 -25.46 18.69 -0.39
C ASN A 377 -24.48 19.34 0.59
N ILE A 378 -23.92 18.58 1.55
CA ILE A 378 -22.90 19.07 2.49
C ILE A 378 -21.66 19.60 1.74
N LEU A 379 -21.16 18.84 0.75
CA LEU A 379 -19.97 19.22 -0.02
C LEU A 379 -20.22 20.37 -1.00
N LYS A 380 -21.47 20.63 -1.37
CA LYS A 380 -21.88 21.80 -2.17
C LYS A 380 -22.30 23.00 -1.32
N HIS A 381 -22.29 22.86 0.01
CA HIS A 381 -22.75 23.88 0.97
C HIS A 381 -24.20 24.30 0.70
N ALA A 382 -25.07 23.31 0.48
CA ALA A 382 -26.50 23.55 0.28
C ALA A 382 -27.17 23.94 1.62
N PRO A 383 -28.00 25.02 1.66
CA PRO A 383 -28.57 25.54 2.90
C PRO A 383 -29.39 24.52 3.71
N GLU A 384 -30.04 23.56 3.04
CA GLU A 384 -30.83 22.51 3.67
C GLU A 384 -30.01 21.53 4.52
N SER A 385 -28.70 21.45 4.31
CA SER A 385 -27.77 20.56 5.02
C SER A 385 -26.88 21.29 6.04
N ASP A 386 -27.06 22.61 6.22
CA ASP A 386 -26.19 23.42 7.09
C ASP A 386 -26.20 22.92 8.55
N GLU A 387 -27.37 22.55 9.08
CA GLU A 387 -27.48 22.06 10.45
C GLU A 387 -26.72 20.74 10.66
N ILE A 388 -26.86 19.81 9.71
CA ILE A 388 -26.16 18.51 9.73
C ILE A 388 -24.66 18.73 9.57
N ALA A 389 -24.24 19.61 8.66
CA ALA A 389 -22.84 19.96 8.46
C ALA A 389 -22.22 20.53 9.75
N GLU A 390 -22.92 21.41 10.47
CA GLU A 390 -22.44 21.98 11.74
C GLU A 390 -22.35 20.94 12.87
N ILE A 391 -23.25 19.95 12.92
CA ILE A 391 -23.12 18.81 13.85
C ILE A 391 -21.84 18.03 13.56
N ILE A 392 -21.57 17.72 12.29
CA ILE A 392 -20.37 16.99 11.88
C ILE A 392 -19.10 17.80 12.17
N LYS A 393 -19.08 19.11 11.87
CA LYS A 393 -17.92 19.97 12.16
C LYS A 393 -17.59 19.99 13.65
N ARG A 394 -18.60 20.14 14.52
CA ARG A 394 -18.41 20.08 15.98
C ARG A 394 -17.86 18.73 16.43
N ALA A 395 -18.37 17.63 15.86
CA ALA A 395 -17.87 16.30 16.13
C ALA A 395 -16.41 16.11 15.70
N ILE A 396 -16.03 16.62 14.52
CA ILE A 396 -14.64 16.60 14.03
C ILE A 396 -13.71 17.35 15.00
N VAL A 397 -14.06 18.58 15.39
CA VAL A 397 -13.27 19.37 16.34
C VAL A 397 -13.11 18.64 17.68
N SER A 398 -14.19 18.04 18.18
CA SER A 398 -14.15 17.22 19.40
C SER A 398 -13.16 16.07 19.29
N VAL A 399 -13.22 15.28 18.21
CA VAL A 399 -12.31 14.14 17.97
C VAL A 399 -10.86 14.58 17.86
N LEU A 400 -10.59 15.71 17.19
CA LEU A 400 -9.24 16.26 17.06
C LEU A 400 -8.63 16.66 18.42
N GLY A 401 -9.48 17.05 19.38
CA GLY A 401 -9.10 17.41 20.75
C GLY A 401 -9.04 16.25 21.75
N MET A 402 -9.41 15.02 21.37
CA MET A 402 -9.41 13.88 22.30
C MET A 402 -7.99 13.44 22.69
N ASP A 403 -7.81 13.10 23.97
CA ASP A 403 -6.64 12.34 24.41
C ASP A 403 -6.78 10.86 24.02
N ILE A 404 -5.73 10.29 23.43
CA ILE A 404 -5.76 8.96 22.82
C ILE A 404 -4.51 8.20 23.21
N GLN A 405 -4.67 7.04 23.84
CA GLN A 405 -3.57 6.19 24.25
C GLN A 405 -3.71 4.79 23.64
N ILE A 406 -2.84 4.45 22.69
CA ILE A 406 -2.78 3.09 22.14
C ILE A 406 -1.72 2.29 22.88
N LYS A 407 -2.14 1.19 23.53
CA LYS A 407 -1.25 0.26 24.21
C LYS A 407 -0.86 -0.88 23.28
N MET A 408 0.45 -1.08 23.11
CA MET A 408 1.00 -2.23 22.39
C MET A 408 1.45 -3.32 23.37
N SER A 409 1.33 -4.58 22.95
CA SER A 409 1.69 -5.76 23.73
C SER A 409 2.76 -6.59 23.00
N PRO A 410 4.06 -6.33 23.25
CA PRO A 410 5.15 -7.08 22.64
C PRO A 410 5.10 -8.58 22.90
N THR A 411 4.60 -8.99 24.07
CA THR A 411 4.49 -10.39 24.47
C THR A 411 3.42 -11.16 23.68
N ALA A 412 2.40 -10.47 23.16
CA ALA A 412 1.34 -11.08 22.36
C ALA A 412 1.70 -11.26 20.88
N VAL A 413 2.74 -10.56 20.37
CA VAL A 413 3.09 -10.51 18.94
C VAL A 413 3.23 -11.91 18.32
N LYS A 414 3.89 -12.86 19.00
CA LYS A 414 4.07 -14.22 18.46
C LYS A 414 2.73 -14.93 18.20
N ARG A 415 1.80 -14.82 19.15
CA ARG A 415 0.45 -15.40 19.04
C ARG A 415 -0.36 -14.69 17.95
N ASP A 416 -0.23 -13.37 17.89
CA ASP A 416 -0.98 -12.54 16.94
C ASP A 416 -0.53 -12.81 15.50
N VAL A 417 0.78 -12.94 15.25
CA VAL A 417 1.34 -13.35 13.95
C VAL A 417 0.78 -14.70 13.50
N GLN A 418 0.69 -15.69 14.41
CA GLN A 418 0.11 -16.99 14.08
C GLN A 418 -1.35 -16.87 13.63
N LYS A 419 -2.18 -16.10 14.37
CA LYS A 419 -3.60 -15.91 14.02
C LYS A 419 -3.78 -15.20 12.69
N LEU A 420 -2.94 -14.20 12.40
CA LEU A 420 -2.94 -13.50 11.10
C LEU A 420 -2.54 -14.46 9.97
N TYR A 421 -1.57 -15.35 10.21
CA TYR A 421 -1.15 -16.35 9.24
C TYR A 421 -2.27 -17.36 8.96
N ASP A 422 -2.91 -17.91 9.99
CA ASP A 422 -4.02 -18.87 9.85
C ASP A 422 -5.19 -18.26 9.05
N PHE A 423 -5.50 -16.99 9.32
CA PHE A 423 -6.48 -16.24 8.52
C PHE A 423 -6.05 -16.09 7.07
N THR A 424 -4.79 -15.71 6.83
CA THR A 424 -4.25 -15.52 5.48
C THR A 424 -4.26 -16.83 4.68
N VAL A 425 -3.96 -17.97 5.31
CA VAL A 425 -4.01 -19.29 4.68
C VAL A 425 -5.45 -19.71 4.37
N SER A 426 -6.39 -19.47 5.27
CA SER A 426 -7.81 -19.76 5.01
C SER A 426 -8.43 -18.89 3.91
N HIS A 427 -7.86 -17.71 3.66
CA HIS A 427 -8.30 -16.75 2.62
C HIS A 427 -7.25 -16.59 1.52
N VAL A 428 -6.44 -17.62 1.26
CA VAL A 428 -5.22 -17.47 0.45
C VAL A 428 -5.48 -16.99 -0.98
N ASP A 429 -6.58 -17.41 -1.61
CA ASP A 429 -6.90 -16.98 -2.98
C ASP A 429 -7.23 -15.48 -3.07
N PRO A 430 -8.23 -14.94 -2.36
CA PRO A 430 -8.49 -13.50 -2.39
C PRO A 430 -7.32 -12.68 -1.85
N PHE A 431 -6.58 -13.19 -0.85
CA PHE A 431 -5.40 -12.53 -0.31
C PHE A 431 -4.31 -12.34 -1.37
N VAL A 432 -3.91 -13.42 -2.05
CA VAL A 432 -2.85 -13.37 -3.06
C VAL A 432 -3.26 -12.46 -4.23
N ARG A 433 -4.53 -12.49 -4.66
CA ARG A 433 -5.03 -11.60 -5.72
C ARG A 433 -4.91 -10.14 -5.33
N LEU A 434 -5.31 -9.79 -4.10
CA LEU A 434 -5.18 -8.41 -3.58
C LEU A 434 -3.72 -7.98 -3.51
N VAL A 435 -2.83 -8.81 -2.97
CA VAL A 435 -1.39 -8.49 -2.88
C VAL A 435 -0.78 -8.27 -4.27
N ILE A 436 -1.13 -9.11 -5.26
CA ILE A 436 -0.70 -8.92 -6.65
C ILE A 436 -1.24 -7.60 -7.22
N SER A 437 -2.50 -7.27 -6.98
CA SER A 437 -3.12 -6.02 -7.45
C SER A 437 -2.40 -4.79 -6.87
N LEU A 438 -2.17 -4.79 -5.55
CA LEU A 438 -1.44 -3.72 -4.85
C LEU A 438 -0.02 -3.53 -5.39
N ASN A 439 0.68 -4.63 -5.70
CA ASN A 439 2.05 -4.61 -6.22
C ASN A 439 2.15 -4.44 -7.74
N GLY A 440 1.04 -4.58 -8.47
CA GLY A 440 0.96 -4.44 -9.92
C GLY A 440 0.85 -2.99 -10.40
N ARG A 441 0.57 -2.04 -9.49
CA ARG A 441 0.44 -0.62 -9.81
C ARG A 441 1.76 -0.04 -10.33
N PRO A 442 1.72 0.92 -11.28
CA PRO A 442 2.89 1.74 -11.62
C PRO A 442 3.49 2.33 -10.34
N LYS A 443 4.82 2.47 -10.29
CA LYS A 443 5.50 2.88 -9.06
C LYS A 443 5.07 4.28 -8.59
N GLU A 444 4.68 5.13 -9.53
CA GLU A 444 4.14 6.46 -9.29
C GLU A 444 2.80 6.37 -8.56
N LYS A 445 1.95 5.39 -8.92
CA LYS A 445 0.64 5.16 -8.29
C LYS A 445 0.69 4.24 -7.06
N ASN A 446 1.88 3.84 -6.61
CA ASN A 446 2.00 2.99 -5.44
C ASN A 446 1.61 3.75 -4.16
N PRO A 447 0.83 3.16 -3.25
CA PRO A 447 0.32 3.84 -2.06
C PRO A 447 1.38 4.48 -1.19
N VAL A 448 2.50 3.78 -1.02
CA VAL A 448 3.59 4.25 -0.17
C VAL A 448 4.27 5.45 -0.81
N MET A 449 4.48 5.41 -2.13
CA MET A 449 5.01 6.55 -2.86
C MET A 449 4.08 7.76 -2.79
N GLN A 450 2.77 7.57 -2.97
CA GLN A 450 1.78 8.64 -2.87
C GLN A 450 1.76 9.29 -1.48
N SER A 451 1.94 8.48 -0.43
CA SER A 451 2.07 8.97 0.96
C SER A 451 3.31 9.81 1.18
N MET A 452 4.44 9.40 0.63
CA MET A 452 5.70 10.16 0.72
C MET A 452 5.63 11.45 -0.08
N LEU A 453 5.06 11.42 -1.29
CA LEU A 453 4.84 12.60 -2.13
C LEU A 453 3.95 13.62 -1.42
N PHE A 454 2.87 13.15 -0.78
CA PHE A 454 2.00 14.00 0.01
C PHE A 454 2.74 14.69 1.16
N GLY A 455 3.45 13.93 1.99
CA GLY A 455 4.22 14.49 3.09
C GLY A 455 5.30 15.48 2.63
N TYR A 456 5.91 15.23 1.47
CA TYR A 456 6.89 16.14 0.89
C TYR A 456 6.25 17.43 0.36
N LYS A 457 5.09 17.35 -0.29
CA LYS A 457 4.36 18.53 -0.80
C LYS A 457 3.90 19.45 0.33
N LEU A 458 3.30 18.90 1.38
CA LEU A 458 2.93 19.68 2.58
C LEU A 458 4.11 20.49 3.14
N TYR A 459 5.30 19.89 3.14
CA TYR A 459 6.51 20.54 3.61
C TYR A 459 7.03 21.64 2.67
N LEU A 460 6.70 21.59 1.37
CA LEU A 460 7.01 22.68 0.44
C LEU A 460 6.04 23.85 0.59
N ASP A 461 4.75 23.57 0.82
CA ASP A 461 3.69 24.57 0.82
C ASP A 461 3.66 25.41 2.10
N ASN A 462 4.04 24.83 3.25
CA ASN A 462 4.00 25.51 4.56
C ASN A 462 5.11 26.57 4.79
N GLU A 463 5.93 26.91 3.80
CA GLU A 463 6.95 27.99 3.90
C GLU A 463 6.64 29.19 2.99
N VAL A 464 5.60 29.12 2.16
CA VAL A 464 5.19 30.28 1.35
C VAL A 464 4.42 31.30 2.21
N ASP A 465 3.81 30.84 3.32
CA ASP A 465 3.02 31.70 4.22
C ASP A 465 3.90 32.45 5.27
N ASP A 466 5.20 32.16 5.39
CA ASP A 466 6.12 32.83 6.36
C ASP A 466 6.90 34.02 5.75
N GLU A 467 6.85 34.25 4.43
CA GLU A 467 7.58 35.36 3.75
C GLU A 467 6.70 36.61 3.51
N ASP A 468 5.41 36.60 3.86
CA ASP A 468 4.48 37.73 3.64
C ASP A 468 4.10 38.51 4.93
N ASP A 469 4.73 38.20 6.08
CA ASP A 469 4.45 38.81 7.40
C ASP A 469 5.62 39.63 8.00
N ASP A 470 6.56 40.13 7.18
CA ASP A 470 7.60 41.10 7.58
C ASP A 470 7.37 42.54 7.04
#